data_AF-A0A7X7MZI5-F1
#
_entry.id   AF-A0A7X7MZI5-F1
#
_cell.length_a   1.000
_cell.length_b   1.000
_cell.length_c   1.000
_cell.angle_alpha   90.00
_cell.angle_beta   90.00
_cell.angle_gamma   90.00
#
_symmetry.space_group_name_H-M   'P 1'
#
loop_
_entity.id
_entity.type
_entity.pdbx_description
1 polymer ?
#
loop_
_entity_poly.entity_id
_entity_poly.type
_entity_poly.pdbx_seq_one_letter_code
_entity_poly.pdbx_strand_id
1 'polypeptide(L)'
;QAERFYAIPEIVYIYREGASNALWTEQKVLDRLEGIRDELNTTREAKLEQLHGRVVQRIRNTLRAIQTETDLAEDERIKQAFLRIYREIDKDAVFEYCTADELEYLQMYLEDQLASEDQMEGIISVKRGKACQNYTYIPKVSIIVPVYNVDLYLRECMNSLVHQTLYEIEIICVNDESPDSSHEILEEYFQKDDRITIISQKNKGLSGARNTGMMFAQGEYIHFIDSDDYLSLDAMEKLYAVCKARNLDAVYFDYTRFYDNGTAAPQLVRREHCDIYDGVSFLKTLKDENAFTPTAWSQMLRREFLRENNIAFYQGIIHEDNLFTFYVLMEAKRVSHVGEKLYHHRLRANSIMTVPQSHKNAIGYFISMQEMMLYGLENKRSRTKEAEILRAFDSMRKNTSYVLAKLSHQEKEKIQFQNPFSQLLFDMFFMQDGQAAVQTTVVADSAGKNGSSSRSAQEREMKILKAEIHRLELEIRSIHLSATYRIGRFFTWIPRKVRGGIRCYREHGLGYTLNRVLVHLHLAEDTYTADNERKNITASGEKTTAKEIVRDADYYKKLPAEKYEEELKIWYKRITKRELNLTNPKTFNEKIQWLKLYDTTPLKTMLAD
;
A
#
# COMPACT_ATOMS: atom_id res chain seq x y z
N GLN A 1 35.44 -30.88 -26.92
CA GLN A 1 35.61 -29.41 -26.91
C GLN A 1 36.84 -29.07 -27.71
N ALA A 2 36.85 -27.94 -28.43
CA ALA A 2 38.06 -27.53 -29.15
C ALA A 2 39.12 -27.07 -28.14
N GLU A 3 40.34 -27.62 -28.25
CA GLU A 3 41.42 -27.41 -27.26
C GLU A 3 42.36 -26.25 -27.62
N ARG A 4 42.26 -25.72 -28.84
CA ARG A 4 43.11 -24.63 -29.33
C ARG A 4 42.33 -23.71 -30.27
N PHE A 5 42.47 -22.41 -30.06
CA PHE A 5 41.92 -21.37 -30.92
C PHE A 5 43.07 -20.56 -31.51
N TYR A 6 42.90 -20.10 -32.75
CA TYR A 6 43.82 -19.18 -33.40
C TYR A 6 42.99 -18.11 -34.10
N ALA A 7 43.40 -16.85 -33.95
CA ALA A 7 42.83 -15.73 -34.69
C ALA A 7 43.66 -15.50 -35.95
N ILE A 8 43.00 -15.40 -37.10
CA ILE A 8 43.66 -15.06 -38.35
C ILE A 8 43.60 -13.52 -38.48
N PRO A 9 44.73 -12.81 -38.56
CA PRO A 9 44.75 -11.35 -38.65
C PRO A 9 44.28 -10.81 -40.01
N GLU A 10 44.14 -11.70 -41.00
CA GLU A 10 43.67 -11.39 -42.34
C GLU A 10 42.14 -11.49 -42.41
N ILE A 11 41.51 -10.65 -43.24
CA ILE A 11 40.07 -10.74 -43.50
C ILE A 11 39.82 -11.99 -44.35
N VAL A 12 39.51 -13.09 -43.67
CA VAL A 12 39.22 -14.40 -44.31
C VAL A 12 37.72 -14.62 -44.56
N TYR A 13 36.87 -13.77 -44.01
CA TYR A 13 35.42 -13.86 -44.14
C TYR A 13 34.83 -12.47 -44.39
N ILE A 14 34.21 -12.29 -45.55
CA ILE A 14 33.50 -11.06 -45.90
C ILE A 14 32.01 -11.39 -45.82
N TYR A 15 31.35 -10.98 -44.74
CA TYR A 15 29.90 -11.08 -44.62
C TYR A 15 29.25 -10.03 -45.52
N ARG A 16 28.31 -10.45 -46.37
CA ARG A 16 27.56 -9.52 -47.21
C ARG A 16 26.45 -8.90 -46.36
N GLU A 17 26.61 -7.65 -45.93
CA GLU A 17 25.53 -6.85 -45.34
C GLU A 17 24.49 -6.52 -46.42
N GLY A 18 23.57 -7.46 -46.67
CA GLY A 18 22.25 -7.13 -47.17
C GLY A 18 21.35 -6.90 -45.96
N ALA A 19 20.77 -5.71 -45.82
CA ALA A 19 19.76 -5.43 -44.81
C ALA A 19 18.48 -6.23 -45.14
N SER A 20 18.44 -7.51 -44.78
CA SER A 20 17.18 -8.17 -44.55
C SER A 20 16.72 -7.70 -43.18
N ASN A 21 15.66 -6.89 -43.11
CA ASN A 21 14.92 -6.71 -41.87
C ASN A 21 14.51 -8.11 -41.42
N ALA A 22 15.22 -8.67 -40.45
CA ALA A 22 14.89 -9.98 -39.94
C ALA A 22 13.48 -9.86 -39.35
N LEU A 23 12.49 -10.42 -40.03
CA LEU A 23 11.14 -10.51 -39.48
C LEU A 23 11.25 -11.35 -38.21
N TRP A 24 11.15 -10.68 -37.06
CA TRP A 24 11.07 -11.27 -35.74
C TRP A 24 9.73 -11.98 -35.62
N THR A 25 9.73 -13.28 -35.90
CA THR A 25 8.62 -14.16 -35.56
C THR A 25 8.79 -14.63 -34.12
N GLU A 26 7.70 -14.95 -33.44
CA GLU A 26 7.70 -15.50 -32.09
C GLU A 26 8.72 -16.63 -31.89
N GLN A 27 8.76 -17.62 -32.79
CA GLN A 27 9.73 -18.73 -32.72
C GLN A 27 11.19 -18.26 -32.75
N LYS A 28 11.52 -17.27 -33.59
CA LYS A 28 12.89 -16.72 -33.68
C LYS A 28 13.29 -15.97 -32.43
N VAL A 29 12.32 -15.30 -31.78
CA VAL A 29 12.54 -14.67 -30.47
C VAL A 29 12.84 -15.75 -29.44
N LEU A 30 12.05 -16.83 -29.39
CA LEU A 30 12.27 -17.93 -28.46
C LEU A 30 13.63 -18.62 -28.68
N ASP A 31 13.99 -18.93 -29.92
CA ASP A 31 15.28 -19.53 -30.28
C ASP A 31 16.46 -18.62 -29.87
N ARG A 32 16.31 -17.30 -30.06
CA ARG A 32 17.30 -16.30 -29.64
C ARG A 32 17.48 -16.29 -28.13
N LEU A 33 16.38 -16.35 -27.38
CA LEU A 33 16.39 -16.37 -25.91
C LEU A 33 16.98 -17.68 -25.37
N GLU A 34 16.66 -18.82 -25.99
CA GLU A 34 17.27 -20.10 -25.63
C GLU A 34 18.79 -20.10 -25.85
N GLY A 35 19.27 -19.59 -26.99
CA GLY A 35 20.71 -19.44 -27.22
C GLY A 35 21.40 -18.53 -26.20
N ILE A 36 20.73 -17.46 -25.77
CA ILE A 36 21.26 -16.58 -24.71
C ILE A 36 21.30 -17.29 -23.35
N ARG A 37 20.29 -18.10 -23.03
CA ARG A 37 20.27 -18.93 -21.81
C ARG A 37 21.42 -19.95 -21.81
N ASP A 38 21.68 -20.59 -22.95
CA ASP A 38 22.78 -21.55 -23.08
C ASP A 38 24.15 -20.87 -22.92
N GLU A 39 24.31 -19.65 -23.44
CA GLU A 39 25.49 -18.80 -23.21
C GLU A 39 25.64 -18.44 -21.71
N LEU A 40 24.54 -18.09 -21.01
CA LEU A 40 24.56 -17.85 -19.56
C LEU A 40 25.01 -19.09 -18.78
N ASN A 41 24.45 -20.25 -19.10
CA ASN A 41 24.81 -21.50 -18.43
C ASN A 41 26.29 -21.87 -18.68
N THR A 42 26.76 -21.73 -19.92
CA THR A 42 28.15 -22.00 -20.28
C THR A 42 29.12 -21.07 -19.56
N THR A 43 28.80 -19.76 -19.50
CA THR A 43 29.65 -18.77 -18.80
C THR A 43 29.70 -19.01 -17.31
N ARG A 44 28.59 -19.44 -16.70
CA ARG A 44 28.52 -19.80 -15.27
C ARG A 44 29.32 -21.06 -14.98
N GLU A 45 29.13 -22.14 -15.73
CA GLU A 45 29.87 -23.40 -15.56
C GLU A 45 31.38 -23.22 -15.72
N ALA A 46 31.79 -22.40 -16.70
CA ALA A 46 33.19 -22.11 -16.98
C ALA A 46 33.77 -20.99 -16.10
N LYS A 47 32.98 -20.39 -15.20
CA LYS A 47 33.36 -19.26 -14.32
C LYS A 47 33.96 -18.07 -15.09
N LEU A 48 33.34 -17.71 -16.20
CA LEU A 48 33.76 -16.62 -17.09
C LEU A 48 32.97 -15.33 -16.78
N GLU A 49 33.24 -14.70 -15.63
CA GLU A 49 32.47 -13.57 -15.08
C GLU A 49 32.35 -12.38 -16.04
N GLN A 50 33.46 -11.99 -16.70
CA GLN A 50 33.43 -10.89 -17.68
C GLN A 50 32.55 -11.22 -18.90
N LEU A 51 32.53 -12.49 -19.34
CA LEU A 51 31.67 -12.92 -20.42
C LEU A 51 30.22 -13.02 -19.96
N HIS A 52 29.98 -13.47 -18.73
CA HIS A 52 28.65 -13.52 -18.10
C HIS A 52 28.00 -12.13 -18.09
N GLY A 53 28.73 -11.09 -17.65
CA GLY A 53 28.25 -9.71 -17.69
C GLY A 53 27.89 -9.20 -19.10
N ARG A 54 28.65 -9.61 -20.15
CA ARG A 54 28.32 -9.28 -21.55
C ARG A 54 27.06 -9.99 -22.05
N VAL A 55 26.83 -11.23 -21.61
CA VAL A 55 25.61 -11.97 -21.94
C VAL A 55 24.39 -11.29 -21.29
N VAL A 56 24.50 -10.82 -20.05
CA VAL A 56 23.45 -10.03 -19.38
C VAL A 56 23.12 -8.75 -20.14
N GLN A 57 24.12 -8.00 -20.60
CA GLN A 57 23.89 -6.82 -21.45
C GLN A 57 23.18 -7.18 -22.78
N ARG A 58 23.50 -8.34 -23.35
CA ARG A 58 22.84 -8.85 -24.57
C ARG A 58 21.38 -9.21 -24.33
N ILE A 59 21.00 -9.65 -23.14
CA ILE A 59 19.59 -9.89 -22.75
C ILE A 59 18.81 -8.58 -22.83
N ARG A 60 19.32 -7.51 -22.21
CA ARG A 60 18.64 -6.19 -22.26
C ARG A 60 18.51 -5.68 -23.69
N ASN A 61 19.59 -5.77 -24.48
CA ASN A 61 19.56 -5.30 -25.87
C ASN A 61 18.57 -6.12 -26.72
N THR A 62 18.45 -7.42 -26.44
CA THR A 62 17.46 -8.29 -27.10
C THR A 62 16.04 -7.91 -26.71
N LEU A 63 15.78 -7.67 -25.41
CA LEU A 63 14.47 -7.19 -24.93
C LEU A 63 14.09 -5.85 -25.57
N ARG A 64 15.02 -4.88 -25.61
CA ARG A 64 14.80 -3.59 -26.26
C ARG A 64 14.47 -3.75 -27.73
N ALA A 65 15.22 -4.57 -28.47
CA ALA A 65 14.97 -4.81 -29.88
C ALA A 65 13.56 -5.39 -30.11
N ILE A 66 13.14 -6.36 -29.30
CA ILE A 66 11.78 -6.94 -29.36
C ILE A 66 10.73 -5.86 -29.10
N GLN A 67 10.91 -5.01 -28.08
CA GLN A 67 9.98 -3.93 -27.76
C GLN A 67 9.91 -2.83 -28.83
N THR A 68 11.01 -2.53 -29.50
CA THR A 68 11.05 -1.47 -30.53
C THR A 68 10.62 -1.94 -31.91
N GLU A 69 10.86 -3.22 -32.21
CA GLU A 69 10.69 -3.77 -33.56
C GLU A 69 9.45 -4.68 -33.69
N THR A 70 8.80 -5.06 -32.57
CA THR A 70 7.66 -5.99 -32.55
C THR A 70 6.65 -5.66 -31.44
N ASP A 71 5.48 -6.30 -31.49
CA ASP A 71 4.46 -6.34 -30.43
C ASP A 71 4.59 -7.57 -29.51
N LEU A 72 5.61 -8.39 -29.72
CA LEU A 72 5.81 -9.68 -29.05
C LEU A 72 6.34 -9.56 -27.61
N ALA A 73 6.71 -8.36 -27.16
CA ALA A 73 7.13 -8.13 -25.78
C ALA A 73 6.01 -8.43 -24.76
N GLU A 74 4.75 -8.36 -25.18
CA GLU A 74 3.63 -8.69 -24.29
C GLU A 74 3.21 -10.17 -24.36
N ASP A 75 3.81 -10.98 -25.25
CA ASP A 75 3.50 -12.41 -25.37
C ASP A 75 3.97 -13.17 -24.12
N GLU A 76 3.06 -13.95 -23.54
CA GLU A 76 3.29 -14.66 -22.29
C GLU A 76 4.44 -15.69 -22.40
N ARG A 77 4.59 -16.38 -23.54
CA ARG A 77 5.68 -17.36 -23.71
C ARG A 77 7.05 -16.69 -23.74
N ILE A 78 7.13 -15.49 -24.31
CA ILE A 78 8.35 -14.68 -24.36
C ILE A 78 8.66 -14.13 -22.96
N LYS A 79 7.67 -13.61 -22.23
CA LYS A 79 7.83 -13.20 -20.83
C LYS A 79 8.31 -14.35 -19.94
N GLN A 80 7.74 -15.55 -20.09
CA GLN A 80 8.19 -16.75 -19.37
C GLN A 80 9.61 -17.20 -19.76
N ALA A 81 10.02 -16.99 -21.02
CA ALA A 81 11.40 -17.25 -21.45
C ALA A 81 12.39 -16.26 -20.78
N PHE A 82 12.06 -14.97 -20.75
CA PHE A 82 12.86 -13.96 -20.02
C PHE A 82 12.91 -14.21 -18.52
N LEU A 83 11.81 -14.65 -17.91
CA LEU A 83 11.77 -15.00 -16.48
C LEU A 83 12.71 -16.16 -16.13
N ARG A 84 12.73 -17.20 -16.97
CA ARG A 84 13.69 -18.31 -16.83
C ARG A 84 15.14 -17.84 -16.94
N ILE A 85 15.44 -17.02 -17.94
CA ILE A 85 16.76 -16.40 -18.11
C ILE A 85 17.13 -15.59 -16.86
N TYR A 86 16.24 -14.72 -16.39
CA TYR A 86 16.49 -13.85 -15.22
C TYR A 86 16.86 -14.64 -13.96
N ARG A 87 16.23 -15.80 -13.74
CA ARG A 87 16.54 -16.70 -12.62
C ARG A 87 17.92 -17.36 -12.71
N GLU A 88 18.38 -17.62 -13.92
CA GLU A 88 19.65 -18.31 -14.18
C GLU A 88 20.87 -17.39 -14.17
N ILE A 89 20.64 -16.06 -14.17
CA ILE A 89 21.72 -15.06 -14.05
C ILE A 89 22.39 -15.20 -12.69
N ASP A 90 23.72 -15.33 -12.71
CA ASP A 90 24.55 -15.25 -11.52
C ASP A 90 24.71 -13.78 -11.13
N LYS A 91 23.86 -13.34 -10.20
CA LYS A 91 23.79 -11.92 -9.80
C LYS A 91 25.09 -11.45 -9.14
N ASP A 92 25.83 -12.34 -8.48
CA ASP A 92 27.09 -11.98 -7.81
C ASP A 92 28.18 -11.68 -8.84
N ALA A 93 28.21 -12.40 -9.97
CA ALA A 93 29.14 -12.18 -11.08
C ALA A 93 28.83 -10.90 -11.90
N VAL A 94 27.63 -10.33 -11.77
CA VAL A 94 27.19 -9.15 -12.53
C VAL A 94 27.78 -7.86 -11.97
N PHE A 95 27.92 -7.74 -10.65
CA PHE A 95 28.28 -6.47 -9.98
C PHE A 95 29.69 -5.94 -10.30
N GLU A 96 30.58 -6.78 -10.81
CA GLU A 96 31.96 -6.38 -11.16
C GLU A 96 32.11 -5.91 -12.62
N TYR A 97 31.26 -6.40 -13.54
CA TYR A 97 31.45 -6.22 -14.99
C TYR A 97 30.20 -5.72 -15.75
N CYS A 98 29.09 -5.46 -15.05
CA CYS A 98 27.83 -4.99 -15.63
C CYS A 98 27.13 -4.01 -14.64
N THR A 99 26.54 -2.94 -15.15
CA THR A 99 25.88 -1.92 -14.32
C THR A 99 24.56 -2.44 -13.77
N ALA A 100 24.24 -2.14 -12.50
CA ALA A 100 22.99 -2.53 -11.84
C ALA A 100 21.72 -2.22 -12.67
N ASP A 101 21.77 -1.16 -13.47
CA ASP A 101 20.73 -0.71 -14.41
C ASP A 101 20.26 -1.80 -15.41
N GLU A 102 21.11 -2.76 -15.79
CA GLU A 102 20.76 -3.80 -16.77
C GLU A 102 19.84 -4.87 -16.15
N LEU A 103 20.08 -5.24 -14.89
CA LEU A 103 19.24 -6.16 -14.12
C LEU A 103 17.94 -5.50 -13.69
N GLU A 104 18.02 -4.24 -13.25
CA GLU A 104 16.85 -3.47 -12.81
C GLU A 104 15.84 -3.29 -13.96
N TYR A 105 16.32 -3.07 -15.19
CA TYR A 105 15.46 -2.97 -16.36
C TYR A 105 14.73 -4.28 -16.69
N LEU A 106 15.43 -5.42 -16.62
CA LEU A 106 14.84 -6.73 -16.85
C LEU A 106 13.86 -7.10 -15.73
N GLN A 107 14.18 -6.74 -14.49
CA GLN A 107 13.32 -6.93 -13.33
C GLN A 107 12.03 -6.10 -13.43
N MET A 108 12.12 -4.84 -13.84
CA MET A 108 10.96 -3.97 -14.08
C MET A 108 10.06 -4.54 -15.19
N TYR A 109 10.64 -5.08 -16.26
CA TYR A 109 9.86 -5.71 -17.34
C TYR A 109 9.15 -7.00 -16.88
N LEU A 110 9.72 -7.72 -15.92
CA LEU A 110 9.18 -8.96 -15.36
C LEU A 110 8.43 -8.75 -14.04
N GLU A 111 8.16 -7.51 -13.64
CA GLU A 111 7.66 -7.18 -12.30
C GLU A 111 6.36 -7.91 -11.98
N ASP A 112 5.41 -7.95 -12.93
CA ASP A 112 4.13 -8.65 -12.78
C ASP A 112 4.33 -10.17 -12.59
N GLN A 113 5.25 -10.79 -13.33
CA GLN A 113 5.53 -12.22 -13.30
C GLN A 113 6.27 -12.60 -12.01
N LEU A 114 7.26 -11.81 -11.62
CA LEU A 114 8.00 -11.98 -10.37
C LEU A 114 7.08 -11.78 -9.16
N ALA A 115 6.21 -10.77 -9.19
CA ALA A 115 5.19 -10.55 -8.17
C ALA A 115 4.19 -11.72 -8.10
N SER A 116 3.80 -12.30 -9.24
CA SER A 116 2.92 -13.48 -9.27
C SER A 116 3.57 -14.75 -8.70
N GLU A 117 4.89 -14.92 -8.83
CA GLU A 117 5.60 -16.11 -8.32
C GLU A 117 5.89 -16.03 -6.81
N ASP A 118 6.24 -14.86 -6.29
CA ASP A 118 6.31 -14.63 -4.83
C ASP A 118 4.92 -14.81 -4.19
N GLN A 119 3.84 -14.48 -4.90
CA GLN A 119 2.47 -14.76 -4.46
C GLN A 119 2.09 -16.25 -4.51
N MET A 120 2.75 -17.04 -5.37
CA MET A 120 2.60 -18.51 -5.42
C MET A 120 3.40 -19.24 -4.33
N GLU A 121 4.35 -18.57 -3.68
CA GLU A 121 5.10 -19.14 -2.54
C GLU A 121 4.14 -19.55 -1.42
N GLY A 122 4.21 -20.80 -0.97
CA GLY A 122 3.33 -21.33 0.07
C GLY A 122 2.01 -21.92 -0.43
N ILE A 123 1.72 -21.90 -1.73
CA ILE A 123 0.66 -22.74 -2.30
C ILE A 123 1.14 -24.20 -2.32
N ILE A 124 0.34 -25.09 -1.74
CA ILE A 124 0.62 -26.52 -1.63
C ILE A 124 0.04 -27.26 -2.84
N SER A 125 -1.20 -26.94 -3.23
CA SER A 125 -1.85 -27.56 -4.39
C SER A 125 -3.00 -26.70 -4.93
N VAL A 126 -3.31 -26.89 -6.21
CA VAL A 126 -4.45 -26.27 -6.89
C VAL A 126 -5.20 -27.35 -7.65
N LYS A 127 -6.48 -27.55 -7.30
CA LYS A 127 -7.42 -28.43 -8.01
C LYS A 127 -8.50 -27.57 -8.65
N ARG A 128 -8.56 -27.54 -9.98
CA ARG A 128 -9.60 -26.81 -10.73
C ARG A 128 -10.65 -27.77 -11.26
N GLY A 129 -11.93 -27.46 -11.05
CA GLY A 129 -13.04 -28.21 -11.63
C GLY A 129 -13.08 -28.05 -13.16
N LYS A 130 -13.76 -28.96 -13.86
CA LYS A 130 -13.70 -29.01 -15.34
C LYS A 130 -14.22 -27.74 -16.01
N ALA A 131 -15.21 -27.07 -15.42
CA ALA A 131 -15.74 -25.82 -15.97
C ALA A 131 -14.70 -24.71 -15.90
N CYS A 132 -13.93 -24.63 -14.80
CA CYS A 132 -12.83 -23.68 -14.60
C CYS A 132 -11.57 -23.97 -15.45
N GLN A 133 -11.51 -25.13 -16.12
CA GLN A 133 -10.43 -25.49 -17.05
C GLN A 133 -10.80 -25.22 -18.51
N ASN A 134 -12.08 -25.03 -18.82
CA ASN A 134 -12.55 -24.89 -20.19
C ASN A 134 -12.44 -23.42 -20.65
N TYR A 135 -11.57 -23.14 -21.62
CA TYR A 135 -11.34 -21.80 -22.18
C TYR A 135 -12.58 -21.13 -22.79
N THR A 136 -13.67 -21.88 -23.06
CA THR A 136 -14.95 -21.30 -23.54
C THR A 136 -15.88 -20.85 -22.42
N TYR A 137 -15.63 -21.24 -21.17
CA TYR A 137 -16.42 -20.83 -20.02
C TYR A 137 -15.80 -19.59 -19.37
N ILE A 138 -16.48 -18.45 -19.48
CA ILE A 138 -16.05 -17.19 -18.88
C ILE A 138 -16.97 -16.92 -17.69
N PRO A 139 -16.51 -17.10 -16.44
CA PRO A 139 -17.32 -16.81 -15.27
C PRO A 139 -17.66 -15.31 -15.22
N LYS A 140 -18.89 -15.00 -14.82
CA LYS A 140 -19.37 -13.64 -14.54
C LYS A 140 -18.93 -13.19 -13.15
N VAL A 141 -18.96 -14.10 -12.17
CA VAL A 141 -18.61 -13.82 -10.78
C VAL A 141 -17.68 -14.89 -10.22
N SER A 142 -16.58 -14.47 -9.59
CA SER A 142 -15.73 -15.32 -8.74
C SER A 142 -16.13 -15.16 -7.28
N ILE A 143 -16.57 -16.24 -6.66
CA ILE A 143 -16.87 -16.28 -5.22
C ILE A 143 -15.65 -16.84 -4.50
N ILE A 144 -15.00 -16.03 -3.67
CA ILE A 144 -13.80 -16.40 -2.92
C ILE A 144 -14.21 -16.81 -1.50
N VAL A 145 -13.85 -18.03 -1.12
CA VAL A 145 -14.20 -18.66 0.16
C VAL A 145 -12.91 -19.02 0.92
N PRO A 146 -12.41 -18.18 1.83
CA PRO A 146 -11.33 -18.55 2.74
C PRO A 146 -11.82 -19.60 3.75
N VAL A 147 -11.05 -20.68 3.94
CA VAL A 147 -11.42 -21.83 4.77
C VAL A 147 -10.32 -22.11 5.79
N TYR A 148 -10.65 -21.99 7.08
CA TYR A 148 -9.77 -22.35 8.19
C TYR A 148 -10.59 -22.69 9.44
N ASN A 149 -10.59 -23.96 9.86
CA ASN A 149 -11.23 -24.43 11.10
C ASN A 149 -12.75 -24.10 11.17
N VAL A 150 -13.51 -24.55 10.16
CA VAL A 150 -14.92 -24.21 9.91
C VAL A 150 -15.78 -25.41 9.49
N ASP A 151 -15.34 -26.64 9.72
CA ASP A 151 -16.02 -27.87 9.25
C ASP A 151 -17.51 -27.95 9.63
N LEU A 152 -17.88 -27.46 10.81
CA LEU A 152 -19.25 -27.39 11.32
C LEU A 152 -20.21 -26.56 10.44
N TYR A 153 -19.70 -25.53 9.76
CA TYR A 153 -20.51 -24.53 9.05
C TYR A 153 -20.34 -24.60 7.53
N LEU A 154 -19.19 -25.09 7.08
CA LEU A 154 -18.76 -25.07 5.68
C LEU A 154 -19.77 -25.74 4.74
N ARG A 155 -20.47 -26.79 5.17
CA ARG A 155 -21.48 -27.44 4.35
C ARG A 155 -22.65 -26.53 4.00
N GLU A 156 -23.13 -25.72 4.94
CA GLU A 156 -24.23 -24.78 4.71
C GLU A 156 -23.79 -23.64 3.79
N CYS A 157 -22.58 -23.11 4.03
CA CYS A 157 -21.93 -22.16 3.14
C CYS A 157 -21.87 -22.69 1.71
N MET A 158 -21.24 -23.85 1.48
CA MET A 158 -21.08 -24.45 0.16
C MET A 158 -22.43 -24.78 -0.51
N ASN A 159 -23.42 -25.27 0.25
CA ASN A 159 -24.77 -25.50 -0.28
C ASN A 159 -25.41 -24.23 -0.82
N SER A 160 -25.21 -23.08 -0.18
CA SER A 160 -25.73 -21.81 -0.67
C SER A 160 -25.05 -21.34 -1.97
N LEU A 161 -23.78 -21.73 -2.19
CA LEU A 161 -23.01 -21.33 -3.35
C LEU A 161 -23.29 -22.21 -4.58
N VAL A 162 -23.32 -23.53 -4.42
CA VAL A 162 -23.54 -24.45 -5.55
C VAL A 162 -24.96 -24.36 -6.11
N HIS A 163 -25.92 -23.91 -5.30
CA HIS A 163 -27.33 -23.73 -5.70
C HIS A 163 -27.66 -22.28 -6.11
N GLN A 164 -26.68 -21.41 -6.34
CA GLN A 164 -26.94 -20.07 -6.88
C GLN A 164 -27.69 -20.15 -8.22
N THR A 165 -28.67 -19.26 -8.44
CA THR A 165 -29.45 -19.18 -9.68
C THR A 165 -28.61 -18.70 -10.87
N LEU A 166 -27.56 -17.90 -10.62
CA LEU A 166 -26.58 -17.55 -11.63
C LEU A 166 -25.63 -18.74 -11.87
N TYR A 167 -25.74 -19.37 -13.03
CA TYR A 167 -24.91 -20.55 -13.35
C TYR A 167 -23.45 -20.17 -13.63
N GLU A 168 -23.21 -19.03 -14.31
CA GLU A 168 -21.89 -18.58 -14.74
C GLU A 168 -21.03 -18.01 -13.60
N ILE A 169 -20.91 -18.75 -12.51
CA ILE A 169 -20.03 -18.45 -11.38
C ILE A 169 -18.84 -19.41 -11.35
N GLU A 170 -17.78 -19.00 -10.66
CA GLU A 170 -16.75 -19.92 -10.17
C GLU A 170 -16.64 -19.77 -8.65
N ILE A 171 -16.36 -20.88 -7.96
CA ILE A 171 -16.25 -20.91 -6.50
C ILE A 171 -14.80 -21.28 -6.17
N ILE A 172 -14.07 -20.36 -5.57
CA ILE A 172 -12.65 -20.50 -5.26
C ILE A 172 -12.49 -20.68 -3.76
N CYS A 173 -12.35 -21.92 -3.33
CA CYS A 173 -12.14 -22.30 -1.95
C CYS A 173 -10.64 -22.31 -1.64
N VAL A 174 -10.20 -21.43 -0.73
CA VAL A 174 -8.80 -21.35 -0.30
C VAL A 174 -8.68 -21.98 1.09
N ASN A 175 -8.23 -23.23 1.13
CA ASN A 175 -7.94 -23.95 2.36
C ASN A 175 -6.59 -23.49 2.93
N ASP A 176 -6.64 -22.70 4.00
CA ASP A 176 -5.50 -22.06 4.64
C ASP A 176 -4.87 -22.93 5.72
N GLU A 177 -4.59 -24.20 5.38
CA GLU A 177 -4.05 -25.22 6.29
C GLU A 177 -5.01 -25.54 7.46
N SER A 178 -6.29 -25.79 7.14
CA SER A 178 -7.30 -26.15 8.14
C SER A 178 -6.89 -27.42 8.92
N PRO A 179 -6.96 -27.41 10.27
CA PRO A 179 -6.62 -28.58 11.09
C PRO A 179 -7.79 -29.55 11.32
N ASP A 180 -8.98 -29.23 10.80
CA ASP A 180 -10.23 -29.96 10.99
C ASP A 180 -10.69 -30.67 9.70
N SER A 181 -11.94 -31.14 9.65
CA SER A 181 -12.46 -31.89 8.48
C SER A 181 -12.86 -31.01 7.29
N SER A 182 -12.43 -29.74 7.26
CA SER A 182 -12.83 -28.78 6.23
C SER A 182 -12.35 -29.21 4.84
N HIS A 183 -11.15 -29.79 4.73
CA HIS A 183 -10.59 -30.22 3.45
C HIS A 183 -11.43 -31.34 2.82
N GLU A 184 -11.83 -32.34 3.61
CA GLU A 184 -12.66 -33.46 3.15
C GLU A 184 -14.04 -32.98 2.67
N ILE A 185 -14.62 -31.99 3.34
CA ILE A 185 -15.88 -31.36 2.90
C ILE A 185 -15.69 -30.69 1.53
N LEU A 186 -14.61 -29.92 1.34
CA LEU A 186 -14.33 -29.29 0.04
C LEU A 186 -14.18 -30.33 -1.07
N GLU A 187 -13.43 -31.41 -0.83
CA GLU A 187 -13.27 -32.50 -1.80
C GLU A 187 -14.61 -33.13 -2.18
N GLU A 188 -15.53 -33.34 -1.23
CA GLU A 188 -16.87 -33.87 -1.52
C GLU A 188 -17.64 -32.98 -2.50
N TYR A 189 -17.63 -31.66 -2.30
CA TYR A 189 -18.28 -30.72 -3.20
C TYR A 189 -17.58 -30.63 -4.56
N PHE A 190 -16.25 -30.64 -4.58
CA PHE A 190 -15.45 -30.61 -5.81
C PHE A 190 -15.75 -31.79 -6.74
N GLN A 191 -16.04 -32.97 -6.20
CA GLN A 191 -16.45 -34.13 -7.02
C GLN A 191 -17.86 -33.97 -7.63
N LYS A 192 -18.68 -33.06 -7.10
CA LYS A 192 -20.10 -32.87 -7.50
C LYS A 192 -20.32 -31.66 -8.39
N ASP A 193 -19.47 -30.64 -8.32
CA ASP A 193 -19.63 -29.38 -9.04
C ASP A 193 -18.33 -28.94 -9.72
N ASP A 194 -18.35 -28.95 -11.05
CA ASP A 194 -17.19 -28.63 -11.90
C ASP A 194 -16.79 -27.14 -11.88
N ARG A 195 -17.55 -26.27 -11.20
CA ARG A 195 -17.26 -24.82 -11.03
C ARG A 195 -16.39 -24.52 -9.82
N ILE A 196 -16.05 -25.54 -9.01
CA ILE A 196 -15.27 -25.38 -7.79
C ILE A 196 -13.77 -25.49 -8.09
N THR A 197 -13.00 -24.56 -7.53
CA THR A 197 -11.54 -24.63 -7.46
C THR A 197 -11.13 -24.69 -5.99
N ILE A 198 -10.32 -25.69 -5.62
CA ILE A 198 -9.71 -25.82 -4.30
C ILE A 198 -8.24 -25.42 -4.41
N ILE A 199 -7.84 -24.45 -3.59
CA ILE A 199 -6.44 -24.05 -3.42
C ILE A 199 -6.05 -24.38 -1.99
N SER A 200 -5.09 -25.28 -1.80
CA SER A 200 -4.49 -25.52 -0.50
C SER A 200 -3.21 -24.73 -0.39
N GLN A 201 -3.04 -23.98 0.70
CA GLN A 201 -1.84 -23.20 1.00
C GLN A 201 -1.40 -23.42 2.44
N LYS A 202 -0.14 -23.08 2.74
CA LYS A 202 0.33 -22.90 4.12
C LYS A 202 -0.44 -21.76 4.78
N ASN A 203 -0.64 -21.83 6.10
CA ASN A 203 -1.41 -20.82 6.82
C ASN A 203 -0.83 -19.40 6.63
N LYS A 204 -1.57 -18.51 5.96
CA LYS A 204 -1.26 -17.08 5.76
C LYS A 204 -2.31 -16.17 6.43
N GLY A 205 -3.29 -16.76 7.10
CA GLY A 205 -4.41 -16.05 7.69
C GLY A 205 -5.42 -15.55 6.65
N LEU A 206 -6.49 -14.92 7.15
CA LEU A 206 -7.65 -14.51 6.36
C LEU A 206 -7.29 -13.59 5.18
N SER A 207 -6.47 -12.55 5.41
CA SER A 207 -5.98 -11.66 4.35
C SER A 207 -5.24 -12.42 3.26
N GLY A 208 -4.35 -13.34 3.65
CA GLY A 208 -3.55 -14.13 2.71
C GLY A 208 -4.44 -15.05 1.87
N ALA A 209 -5.39 -15.73 2.50
CA ALA A 209 -6.35 -16.60 1.81
C ALA A 209 -7.22 -15.82 0.80
N ARG A 210 -7.73 -14.64 1.17
CA ARG A 210 -8.50 -13.78 0.25
C ARG A 210 -7.66 -13.31 -0.94
N ASN A 211 -6.41 -12.88 -0.69
CA ASN A 211 -5.49 -12.46 -1.76
C ASN A 211 -5.17 -13.62 -2.72
N THR A 212 -4.91 -14.82 -2.19
CA THR A 212 -4.74 -16.02 -3.02
C THR A 212 -6.00 -16.26 -3.87
N GLY A 213 -7.19 -16.18 -3.28
CA GLY A 213 -8.43 -16.31 -4.05
C GLY A 213 -8.54 -15.28 -5.19
N MET A 214 -8.17 -14.03 -4.93
CA MET A 214 -8.17 -12.95 -5.93
C MET A 214 -7.20 -13.23 -7.08
N MET A 215 -6.02 -13.78 -6.78
CA MET A 215 -5.02 -14.12 -7.78
C MET A 215 -5.54 -15.17 -8.79
N PHE A 216 -6.36 -16.11 -8.34
CA PHE A 216 -6.93 -17.15 -9.19
C PHE A 216 -8.27 -16.78 -9.83
N ALA A 217 -8.86 -15.64 -9.45
CA ALA A 217 -10.17 -15.19 -9.93
C ALA A 217 -10.14 -14.75 -11.41
N GLN A 218 -11.08 -15.28 -12.19
CA GLN A 218 -11.26 -15.01 -13.62
C GLN A 218 -12.55 -14.23 -13.91
N GLY A 219 -13.49 -14.23 -12.97
CA GLY A 219 -14.79 -13.56 -13.05
C GLY A 219 -14.69 -12.07 -13.37
N GLU A 220 -15.70 -11.53 -14.06
CA GLU A 220 -15.82 -10.08 -14.27
C GLU A 220 -15.94 -9.34 -12.93
N TYR A 221 -16.64 -9.95 -11.98
CA TYR A 221 -16.81 -9.47 -10.62
C TYR A 221 -16.29 -10.49 -9.60
N ILE A 222 -15.88 -9.99 -8.43
CA ILE A 222 -15.43 -10.78 -7.28
C ILE A 222 -16.36 -10.53 -6.11
N HIS A 223 -16.70 -11.60 -5.40
CA HIS A 223 -17.41 -11.53 -4.13
C HIS A 223 -16.69 -12.38 -3.08
N PHE A 224 -16.53 -11.86 -1.87
CA PHE A 224 -15.98 -12.59 -0.73
C PHE A 224 -17.11 -13.07 0.17
N ILE A 225 -17.00 -14.28 0.70
CA ILE A 225 -17.91 -14.82 1.70
C ILE A 225 -17.10 -15.47 2.81
N ASP A 226 -17.50 -15.26 4.06
CA ASP A 226 -16.89 -15.97 5.18
C ASP A 226 -17.49 -17.39 5.28
N SER A 227 -16.65 -18.39 5.51
CA SER A 227 -17.02 -19.81 5.39
C SER A 227 -17.95 -20.34 6.49
N ASP A 228 -18.28 -19.52 7.48
CA ASP A 228 -19.29 -19.76 8.51
C ASP A 228 -20.66 -19.11 8.24
N ASP A 229 -20.77 -18.40 7.12
CA ASP A 229 -21.97 -17.70 6.65
C ASP A 229 -22.56 -18.35 5.38
N TYR A 230 -23.69 -17.83 4.90
CA TYR A 230 -24.31 -18.29 3.65
C TYR A 230 -25.04 -17.16 2.91
N LEU A 231 -25.30 -17.37 1.60
CA LEU A 231 -26.01 -16.43 0.73
C LEU A 231 -27.45 -16.85 0.45
N SER A 232 -28.29 -15.89 0.12
CA SER A 232 -29.55 -16.16 -0.58
C SER A 232 -29.25 -16.76 -1.96
N LEU A 233 -30.10 -17.69 -2.43
CA LEU A 233 -29.85 -18.45 -3.67
C LEU A 233 -29.85 -17.59 -4.95
N ASP A 234 -30.45 -16.41 -4.91
CA ASP A 234 -30.52 -15.45 -6.02
C ASP A 234 -29.54 -14.28 -5.88
N ALA A 235 -28.65 -14.32 -4.88
CA ALA A 235 -27.74 -13.23 -4.55
C ALA A 235 -26.83 -12.85 -5.71
N MET A 236 -26.15 -13.82 -6.32
CA MET A 236 -25.20 -13.55 -7.40
C MET A 236 -25.88 -13.07 -8.67
N GLU A 237 -27.06 -13.59 -9.00
CA GLU A 237 -27.85 -13.16 -10.17
C GLU A 237 -28.28 -11.69 -10.03
N LYS A 238 -28.87 -11.33 -8.88
CA LYS A 238 -29.33 -9.97 -8.60
C LYS A 238 -28.18 -8.96 -8.59
N LEU A 239 -27.11 -9.28 -7.87
CA LEU A 239 -25.96 -8.38 -7.75
C LEU A 239 -25.25 -8.20 -9.10
N TYR A 240 -25.03 -9.30 -9.85
CA TYR A 240 -24.44 -9.21 -11.18
C TYR A 240 -25.29 -8.36 -12.14
N ALA A 241 -26.62 -8.55 -12.13
CA ALA A 241 -27.52 -7.77 -12.97
C ALA A 241 -27.42 -6.26 -12.70
N VAL A 242 -27.41 -5.85 -11.42
CA VAL A 242 -27.25 -4.44 -11.03
C VAL A 242 -25.88 -3.90 -11.41
N CYS A 243 -24.82 -4.64 -11.09
CA CYS A 243 -23.44 -4.31 -11.46
C CYS A 243 -23.29 -4.07 -12.96
N LYS A 244 -23.79 -5.00 -13.77
CA LYS A 244 -23.64 -4.96 -15.22
C LYS A 244 -24.48 -3.86 -15.86
N ALA A 245 -25.74 -3.73 -15.46
CA ALA A 245 -26.66 -2.70 -15.99
C ALA A 245 -26.15 -1.28 -15.72
N ARG A 246 -25.44 -1.09 -14.61
CA ARG A 246 -24.97 0.23 -14.16
C ARG A 246 -23.46 0.41 -14.30
N ASN A 247 -22.73 -0.58 -14.81
CA ASN A 247 -21.27 -0.58 -14.93
C ASN A 247 -20.60 -0.14 -13.61
N LEU A 248 -20.87 -0.85 -12.51
CA LEU A 248 -20.38 -0.50 -11.18
C LEU A 248 -18.96 -1.02 -10.95
N ASP A 249 -18.16 -0.24 -10.23
CA ASP A 249 -16.88 -0.68 -9.65
C ASP A 249 -17.13 -1.50 -8.38
N ALA A 250 -18.14 -1.11 -7.59
CA ALA A 250 -18.56 -1.80 -6.39
C ALA A 250 -20.08 -1.69 -6.21
N VAL A 251 -20.71 -2.75 -5.71
CA VAL A 251 -22.09 -2.71 -5.21
C VAL A 251 -22.09 -3.20 -3.77
N TYR A 252 -22.72 -2.45 -2.88
CA TYR A 252 -23.01 -2.85 -1.51
C TYR A 252 -24.40 -3.44 -1.44
N PHE A 253 -24.62 -4.30 -0.46
CA PHE A 253 -25.94 -4.84 -0.19
C PHE A 253 -26.12 -5.18 1.28
N ASP A 254 -27.37 -5.47 1.65
CA ASP A 254 -27.74 -5.72 3.03
C ASP A 254 -27.69 -7.21 3.39
N TYR A 255 -27.73 -7.45 4.70
CA TYR A 255 -27.53 -8.77 5.28
C TYR A 255 -28.46 -8.99 6.46
N THR A 256 -28.71 -10.23 6.83
CA THR A 256 -29.33 -10.59 8.12
C THR A 256 -28.26 -11.05 9.10
N ARG A 257 -28.58 -11.02 10.40
CA ARG A 257 -27.73 -11.60 11.44
C ARG A 257 -28.52 -12.63 12.23
N PHE A 258 -27.89 -13.73 12.58
CA PHE A 258 -28.50 -14.77 13.40
C PHE A 258 -27.46 -15.41 14.32
N TYR A 259 -27.89 -15.89 15.48
CA TYR A 259 -27.04 -16.66 16.39
C TYR A 259 -26.93 -18.11 15.92
N ASP A 260 -25.90 -18.82 16.38
CA ASP A 260 -25.66 -20.20 15.98
C ASP A 260 -26.83 -21.17 16.24
N ASN A 261 -27.70 -20.84 17.21
CA ASN A 261 -28.94 -21.57 17.47
C ASN A 261 -30.09 -21.26 16.47
N GLY A 262 -29.82 -20.50 15.42
CA GLY A 262 -30.78 -20.10 14.38
C GLY A 262 -31.65 -18.88 14.74
N THR A 263 -31.53 -18.31 15.94
CA THR A 263 -32.36 -17.16 16.34
C THR A 263 -31.86 -15.85 15.73
N ALA A 264 -32.79 -14.96 15.35
CA ALA A 264 -32.43 -13.66 14.77
C ALA A 264 -31.64 -12.80 15.78
N ALA A 265 -30.60 -12.12 15.29
CA ALA A 265 -29.77 -11.22 16.07
C ALA A 265 -30.02 -9.74 15.68
N PRO A 266 -29.67 -8.77 16.55
CA PRO A 266 -29.85 -7.36 16.26
C PRO A 266 -29.12 -6.92 14.98
N GLN A 267 -29.87 -6.33 14.05
CA GLN A 267 -29.39 -5.86 12.76
C GLN A 267 -29.35 -4.34 12.71
N LEU A 268 -28.32 -3.79 12.05
CA LEU A 268 -28.29 -2.37 11.73
C LEU A 268 -29.22 -2.10 10.54
N VAL A 269 -30.12 -1.12 10.68
CA VAL A 269 -31.03 -0.73 9.61
C VAL A 269 -30.31 0.28 8.72
N ARG A 270 -30.05 -0.08 7.47
CA ARG A 270 -29.53 0.85 6.47
C ARG A 270 -30.68 1.49 5.71
N ARG A 271 -30.48 2.74 5.28
CA ARG A 271 -31.33 3.33 4.26
C ARG A 271 -30.90 2.79 2.89
N GLU A 272 -31.86 2.67 2.00
CA GLU A 272 -31.58 2.28 0.63
C GLU A 272 -30.90 3.45 -0.12
N HIS A 273 -29.80 3.16 -0.82
CA HIS A 273 -28.98 4.14 -1.55
C HIS A 273 -28.77 3.64 -2.97
N CYS A 274 -29.86 3.56 -3.73
CA CYS A 274 -29.87 2.94 -5.05
C CYS A 274 -29.33 3.85 -6.18
N ASP A 275 -28.90 5.08 -5.90
CA ASP A 275 -28.23 5.91 -6.88
C ASP A 275 -26.77 5.46 -7.11
N ILE A 276 -26.09 6.12 -8.06
CA ILE A 276 -24.66 5.91 -8.33
C ILE A 276 -23.88 7.06 -7.71
N TYR A 277 -22.95 6.71 -6.84
CA TYR A 277 -22.05 7.62 -6.14
C TYR A 277 -20.60 7.33 -6.52
N ASP A 278 -19.72 8.32 -6.40
CA ASP A 278 -18.30 8.00 -6.18
C ASP A 278 -18.11 7.44 -4.77
N GLY A 279 -17.06 6.64 -4.56
CA GLY A 279 -16.85 5.92 -3.31
C GLY A 279 -16.65 6.85 -2.10
N VAL A 280 -16.05 8.03 -2.28
CA VAL A 280 -15.84 9.00 -1.19
C VAL A 280 -17.17 9.61 -0.76
N SER A 281 -18.02 10.00 -1.72
CA SER A 281 -19.37 10.49 -1.44
C SER A 281 -20.24 9.41 -0.79
N PHE A 282 -20.14 8.16 -1.26
CA PHE A 282 -20.86 7.03 -0.67
C PHE A 282 -20.44 6.77 0.79
N LEU A 283 -19.12 6.75 1.05
CA LEU A 283 -18.56 6.62 2.40
C LEU A 283 -19.09 7.70 3.34
N LYS A 284 -19.08 8.95 2.87
CA LYS A 284 -19.59 10.08 3.65
C LYS A 284 -21.07 9.89 3.99
N THR A 285 -21.90 9.51 3.02
CA THR A 285 -23.34 9.23 3.22
C THR A 285 -23.54 8.15 4.28
N LEU A 286 -22.85 7.01 4.16
CA LEU A 286 -22.97 5.92 5.13
C LEU A 286 -22.52 6.33 6.54
N LYS A 287 -21.46 7.13 6.67
CA LYS A 287 -20.98 7.63 7.98
C LYS A 287 -21.96 8.63 8.59
N ASP A 288 -22.49 9.57 7.80
CA ASP A 288 -23.45 10.57 8.27
C ASP A 288 -24.75 9.90 8.79
N GLU A 289 -25.07 8.71 8.27
CA GLU A 289 -26.20 7.88 8.72
C GLU A 289 -25.85 6.84 9.80
N ASN A 290 -24.58 6.79 10.24
CA ASN A 290 -24.08 5.77 11.17
C ASN A 290 -24.33 4.33 10.67
N ALA A 291 -24.26 4.13 9.36
CA ALA A 291 -24.54 2.88 8.64
C ALA A 291 -23.29 2.23 8.01
N PHE A 292 -22.14 2.90 8.10
CA PHE A 292 -20.88 2.40 7.56
C PHE A 292 -20.34 1.22 8.37
N THR A 293 -20.14 0.08 7.69
CA THR A 293 -19.46 -1.09 8.25
C THR A 293 -18.42 -1.59 7.25
N PRO A 294 -17.13 -1.62 7.62
CA PRO A 294 -16.08 -2.10 6.73
C PRO A 294 -16.06 -3.63 6.75
N THR A 295 -16.81 -4.26 5.85
CA THR A 295 -16.81 -5.72 5.70
C THR A 295 -16.61 -6.11 4.24
N ALA A 296 -15.67 -7.03 3.98
CA ALA A 296 -15.38 -7.49 2.63
C ALA A 296 -16.55 -8.25 2.00
N TRP A 297 -17.35 -8.93 2.83
CA TRP A 297 -18.45 -9.78 2.38
C TRP A 297 -19.76 -9.03 2.09
N SER A 298 -19.89 -7.73 2.43
CA SER A 298 -21.12 -6.97 2.11
C SER A 298 -21.04 -6.21 0.79
N GLN A 299 -20.10 -6.60 -0.08
CA GLN A 299 -19.83 -5.96 -1.35
C GLN A 299 -19.47 -6.96 -2.46
N MET A 300 -19.80 -6.60 -3.69
CA MET A 300 -19.31 -7.25 -4.92
C MET A 300 -18.52 -6.21 -5.73
N LEU A 301 -17.35 -6.60 -6.22
CA LEU A 301 -16.32 -5.69 -6.72
C LEU A 301 -15.93 -6.07 -8.15
N ARG A 302 -15.77 -5.10 -9.05
CA ARG A 302 -15.28 -5.34 -10.42
C ARG A 302 -13.82 -5.78 -10.34
N ARG A 303 -13.48 -6.94 -10.90
CA ARG A 303 -12.12 -7.51 -10.78
C ARG A 303 -11.07 -6.57 -11.36
N GLU A 304 -11.33 -6.02 -12.54
CA GLU A 304 -10.39 -5.13 -13.21
C GLU A 304 -10.18 -3.83 -12.42
N PHE A 305 -11.21 -3.32 -11.74
CA PHE A 305 -11.06 -2.16 -10.84
C PHE A 305 -10.07 -2.45 -9.70
N LEU A 306 -10.10 -3.64 -9.10
CA LEU A 306 -9.14 -4.02 -8.06
C LEU A 306 -7.71 -4.09 -8.62
N ARG A 307 -7.54 -4.65 -9.82
CA ARG A 307 -6.23 -4.78 -10.49
C ARG A 307 -5.65 -3.43 -10.90
N GLU A 308 -6.43 -2.60 -11.60
CA GLU A 308 -6.04 -1.26 -12.06
C GLU A 308 -5.58 -0.35 -10.91
N ASN A 309 -6.11 -0.55 -9.70
CA ASN A 309 -5.80 0.26 -8.52
C ASN A 309 -4.92 -0.45 -7.49
N ASN A 310 -4.39 -1.64 -7.82
CA ASN A 310 -3.55 -2.47 -6.95
C ASN A 310 -4.14 -2.66 -5.53
N ILE A 311 -5.44 -2.97 -5.46
CA ILE A 311 -6.16 -3.14 -4.20
C ILE A 311 -6.07 -4.60 -3.77
N ALA A 312 -5.43 -4.85 -2.63
CA ALA A 312 -5.31 -6.16 -1.99
C ALA A 312 -5.49 -6.05 -0.47
N PHE A 313 -5.71 -7.19 0.20
CA PHE A 313 -5.76 -7.24 1.66
C PHE A 313 -4.35 -7.13 2.24
N TYR A 314 -4.17 -6.26 3.24
CA TYR A 314 -2.91 -6.18 3.97
C TYR A 314 -2.74 -7.45 4.82
N GLN A 315 -1.65 -8.19 4.60
CA GLN A 315 -1.41 -9.47 5.26
C GLN A 315 -0.91 -9.30 6.70
N GLY A 316 -1.25 -10.25 7.57
CA GLY A 316 -0.73 -10.31 8.94
C GLY A 316 -1.38 -9.36 9.96
N ILE A 317 -2.44 -8.64 9.59
CA ILE A 317 -3.21 -7.79 10.52
C ILE A 317 -4.59 -8.37 10.82
N ILE A 318 -5.13 -8.06 12.00
CA ILE A 318 -6.54 -8.25 12.32
C ILE A 318 -7.30 -6.99 11.89
N HIS A 319 -8.56 -7.16 11.47
CA HIS A 319 -9.42 -6.06 11.01
C HIS A 319 -8.98 -5.50 9.65
N GLU A 320 -8.40 -6.35 8.82
CA GLU A 320 -7.94 -6.12 7.44
C GLU A 320 -8.99 -5.46 6.54
N ASP A 321 -10.27 -5.77 6.78
CA ASP A 321 -11.39 -5.19 6.04
C ASP A 321 -11.48 -3.67 6.17
N ASN A 322 -10.99 -3.08 7.27
CA ASN A 322 -10.98 -1.62 7.42
C ASN A 322 -10.12 -0.98 6.33
N LEU A 323 -8.92 -1.52 6.12
CA LEU A 323 -7.97 -0.96 5.17
C LEU A 323 -8.37 -1.32 3.73
N PHE A 324 -8.81 -2.56 3.49
CA PHE A 324 -9.31 -2.97 2.18
C PHE A 324 -10.52 -2.15 1.73
N THR A 325 -11.54 -2.01 2.59
CA THR A 325 -12.74 -1.21 2.29
C THR A 325 -12.39 0.27 2.10
N PHE A 326 -11.43 0.79 2.86
CA PHE A 326 -10.94 2.14 2.67
C PHE A 326 -10.37 2.35 1.27
N TYR A 327 -9.46 1.49 0.79
CA TYR A 327 -8.89 1.62 -0.56
C TYR A 327 -9.97 1.49 -1.64
N VAL A 328 -10.89 0.54 -1.51
CA VAL A 328 -12.04 0.40 -2.42
C VAL A 328 -12.83 1.71 -2.52
N LEU A 329 -13.24 2.30 -1.40
CA LEU A 329 -14.05 3.52 -1.41
C LEU A 329 -13.27 4.77 -1.79
N MET A 330 -11.94 4.80 -1.59
CA MET A 330 -11.13 5.93 -2.02
C MET A 330 -10.92 5.97 -3.54
N GLU A 331 -10.94 4.82 -4.22
CA GLU A 331 -10.70 4.73 -5.67
C GLU A 331 -11.95 4.49 -6.52
N ALA A 332 -12.99 3.87 -5.96
CA ALA A 332 -14.20 3.55 -6.72
C ALA A 332 -14.90 4.82 -7.25
N LYS A 333 -15.22 4.82 -8.54
CA LYS A 333 -15.92 5.94 -9.21
C LYS A 333 -17.41 5.69 -9.32
N ARG A 334 -17.83 4.42 -9.31
CA ARG A 334 -19.22 4.01 -9.50
C ARG A 334 -19.60 2.98 -8.44
N VAL A 335 -20.24 3.46 -7.39
CA VAL A 335 -20.73 2.67 -6.25
C VAL A 335 -22.24 2.81 -6.14
N SER A 336 -22.92 1.72 -5.82
CA SER A 336 -24.36 1.72 -5.54
C SER A 336 -24.69 0.78 -4.38
N HIS A 337 -25.89 0.87 -3.83
CA HIS A 337 -26.40 0.00 -2.78
C HIS A 337 -27.69 -0.69 -3.20
N VAL A 338 -27.81 -1.98 -2.88
CA VAL A 338 -29.02 -2.79 -3.03
C VAL A 338 -29.55 -3.11 -1.63
N GLY A 339 -30.73 -2.59 -1.27
CA GLY A 339 -31.32 -2.79 0.07
C GLY A 339 -31.85 -4.20 0.35
N GLU A 340 -31.61 -5.15 -0.56
CA GLU A 340 -32.00 -6.54 -0.39
C GLU A 340 -31.04 -7.27 0.56
N LYS A 341 -31.61 -8.11 1.43
CA LYS A 341 -30.85 -8.89 2.41
C LYS A 341 -30.36 -10.20 1.79
N LEU A 342 -29.26 -10.14 1.05
CA LEU A 342 -28.76 -11.25 0.25
C LEU A 342 -27.67 -12.09 0.97
N TYR A 343 -27.17 -11.61 2.12
CA TYR A 343 -26.18 -12.28 2.95
C TYR A 343 -26.75 -12.64 4.33
N HIS A 344 -26.34 -13.77 4.90
CA HIS A 344 -26.76 -14.21 6.22
C HIS A 344 -25.53 -14.44 7.12
N HIS A 345 -25.29 -13.48 8.02
CA HIS A 345 -24.13 -13.47 8.91
C HIS A 345 -24.42 -14.17 10.24
N ARG A 346 -23.66 -15.22 10.53
CA ARG A 346 -23.75 -16.05 11.73
C ARG A 346 -22.92 -15.45 12.87
N LEU A 347 -23.54 -15.36 14.04
CA LEU A 347 -22.89 -14.99 15.29
C LEU A 347 -22.66 -16.23 16.14
N ARG A 348 -21.41 -16.68 16.21
CA ARG A 348 -20.99 -17.84 16.99
C ARG A 348 -19.97 -17.48 18.07
N ALA A 349 -19.95 -18.27 19.13
CA ALA A 349 -18.91 -18.20 20.15
C ALA A 349 -17.55 -18.57 19.52
N ASN A 350 -16.48 -17.85 19.88
CA ASN A 350 -15.11 -18.02 19.37
C ASN A 350 -14.85 -17.52 17.92
N SER A 351 -15.74 -16.72 17.35
CA SER A 351 -15.41 -15.89 16.18
C SER A 351 -14.37 -14.81 16.54
N ILE A 352 -13.57 -14.37 15.56
CA ILE A 352 -12.62 -13.23 15.69
C ILE A 352 -13.29 -12.00 16.33
N MET A 353 -14.59 -11.80 16.09
CA MET A 353 -15.37 -10.69 16.65
C MET A 353 -15.85 -10.90 18.10
N THR A 354 -15.80 -12.14 18.60
CA THR A 354 -16.33 -12.51 19.94
C THR A 354 -15.25 -12.87 20.96
N VAL A 355 -14.02 -13.15 20.49
CA VAL A 355 -12.86 -13.40 21.35
C VAL A 355 -12.41 -12.06 22.00
N PRO A 356 -11.93 -12.07 23.26
CA PRO A 356 -11.38 -10.88 23.90
C PRO A 356 -10.27 -10.24 23.05
N GLN A 357 -10.29 -8.91 22.98
CA GLN A 357 -9.29 -8.14 22.22
C GLN A 357 -7.88 -8.37 22.78
N SER A 358 -6.89 -8.49 21.89
CA SER A 358 -5.48 -8.69 22.21
C SER A 358 -4.60 -7.58 21.62
N HIS A 359 -3.30 -7.62 21.91
CA HIS A 359 -2.31 -6.73 21.29
C HIS A 359 -2.38 -6.72 19.76
N LYS A 360 -2.74 -7.85 19.13
CA LYS A 360 -2.89 -7.96 17.67
C LYS A 360 -3.99 -7.04 17.11
N ASN A 361 -5.06 -6.81 17.86
CA ASN A 361 -6.13 -5.88 17.45
C ASN A 361 -5.62 -4.43 17.44
N ALA A 362 -4.85 -4.04 18.47
CA ALA A 362 -4.25 -2.71 18.54
C ALA A 362 -3.23 -2.49 17.40
N ILE A 363 -2.40 -3.51 17.13
CA ILE A 363 -1.46 -3.51 16.00
C ILE A 363 -2.20 -3.36 14.67
N GLY A 364 -3.29 -4.12 14.46
CA GLY A 364 -4.06 -4.06 13.21
C GLY A 364 -4.69 -2.69 12.93
N TYR A 365 -5.31 -2.07 13.95
CA TYR A 365 -5.82 -0.70 13.83
C TYR A 365 -4.70 0.32 13.63
N PHE A 366 -3.57 0.15 14.30
CA PHE A 366 -2.42 1.04 14.14
C PHE A 366 -1.81 0.96 12.74
N ILE A 367 -1.58 -0.24 12.20
CA ILE A 367 -1.09 -0.41 10.83
C ILE A 367 -2.10 0.19 9.85
N SER A 368 -3.39 -0.07 10.02
CA SER A 368 -4.44 0.57 9.21
C SER A 368 -4.38 2.10 9.27
N MET A 369 -4.14 2.67 10.46
CA MET A 369 -3.94 4.12 10.64
C MET A 369 -2.71 4.64 9.87
N GLN A 370 -1.59 3.90 9.92
CA GLN A 370 -0.36 4.27 9.21
C GLN A 370 -0.56 4.23 7.70
N GLU A 371 -1.14 3.15 7.18
CA GLU A 371 -1.38 2.97 5.74
C GLU A 371 -2.36 4.03 5.18
N MET A 372 -3.43 4.33 5.91
CA MET A 372 -4.35 5.42 5.54
C MET A 372 -3.65 6.79 5.55
N MET A 373 -2.69 7.02 6.45
CA MET A 373 -1.90 8.25 6.50
C MET A 373 -0.96 8.34 5.29
N LEU A 374 -0.23 7.27 4.98
CA LEU A 374 0.67 7.19 3.81
C LEU A 374 -0.10 7.46 2.52
N TYR A 375 -1.23 6.77 2.35
CA TYR A 375 -2.13 6.99 1.22
C TYR A 375 -2.55 8.47 1.08
N GLY A 376 -2.88 9.12 2.20
CA GLY A 376 -3.24 10.54 2.22
C GLY A 376 -2.10 11.51 1.89
N LEU A 377 -0.84 11.12 2.14
CA LEU A 377 0.32 11.91 1.76
C LEU A 377 0.58 11.84 0.24
N GLU A 378 0.35 10.68 -0.36
CA GLU A 378 0.56 10.41 -1.79
C GLU A 378 -0.56 10.97 -2.68
N ASN A 379 -1.81 10.96 -2.21
CA ASN A 379 -2.99 11.13 -3.08
C ASN A 379 -3.82 12.41 -2.86
N LYS A 380 -3.17 13.56 -2.62
CA LYS A 380 -3.85 14.86 -2.39
C LYS A 380 -4.49 15.43 -3.68
N ARG A 381 -5.72 15.00 -3.98
CA ARG A 381 -6.45 15.38 -5.21
C ARG A 381 -7.71 16.21 -4.98
N SER A 382 -8.40 16.10 -3.83
CA SER A 382 -9.64 16.83 -3.54
C SER A 382 -9.88 17.02 -2.04
N ARG A 383 -10.47 18.18 -1.65
CA ARG A 383 -10.78 18.53 -0.26
C ARG A 383 -11.72 17.54 0.43
N THR A 384 -12.69 16.97 -0.30
CA THR A 384 -13.63 15.97 0.26
C THR A 384 -12.89 14.67 0.57
N LYS A 385 -12.04 14.21 -0.36
CA LYS A 385 -11.22 13.01 -0.19
C LYS A 385 -10.25 13.17 0.98
N GLU A 386 -9.56 14.32 1.07
CA GLU A 386 -8.70 14.64 2.22
C GLU A 386 -9.44 14.61 3.56
N ALA A 387 -10.65 15.17 3.63
CA ALA A 387 -11.45 15.16 4.85
C ALA A 387 -11.84 13.74 5.28
N GLU A 388 -12.23 12.88 4.35
CA GLU A 388 -12.58 11.48 4.66
C GLU A 388 -11.37 10.63 5.03
N ILE A 389 -10.20 10.88 4.43
CA ILE A 389 -8.93 10.25 4.84
C ILE A 389 -8.58 10.63 6.28
N LEU A 390 -8.67 11.91 6.64
CA LEU A 390 -8.42 12.37 8.02
C LEU A 390 -9.41 11.77 9.02
N ARG A 391 -10.69 11.62 8.64
CA ARG A 391 -11.70 10.96 9.46
C ARG A 391 -11.39 9.47 9.64
N ALA A 392 -10.96 8.77 8.59
CA ALA A 392 -10.58 7.36 8.66
C ALA A 392 -9.35 7.16 9.57
N PHE A 393 -8.33 8.01 9.41
CA PHE A 393 -7.16 8.07 10.27
C PHE A 393 -7.53 8.25 11.76
N ASP A 394 -8.34 9.26 12.09
CA ASP A 394 -8.74 9.52 13.47
C ASP A 394 -9.61 8.39 14.05
N SER A 395 -10.45 7.75 13.22
CA SER A 395 -11.21 6.57 13.63
C SER A 395 -10.30 5.41 14.01
N MET A 396 -9.29 5.10 13.20
CA MET A 396 -8.33 4.03 13.50
C MET A 396 -7.52 4.36 14.76
N ARG A 397 -7.06 5.61 14.91
CA ARG A 397 -6.38 6.09 16.11
C ARG A 397 -7.21 5.88 17.37
N LYS A 398 -8.51 6.26 17.34
CA LYS A 398 -9.44 6.06 18.46
C LYS A 398 -9.65 4.58 18.78
N ASN A 399 -9.79 3.74 17.76
CA ASN A 399 -9.92 2.28 17.95
C ASN A 399 -8.65 1.69 18.59
N THR A 400 -7.46 2.09 18.14
CA THR A 400 -6.19 1.69 18.76
C THR A 400 -6.16 2.12 20.24
N SER A 401 -6.43 3.39 20.56
CA SER A 401 -6.47 3.87 21.94
C SER A 401 -7.48 3.10 22.80
N TYR A 402 -8.66 2.80 22.26
CA TYR A 402 -9.71 2.05 22.95
C TYR A 402 -9.27 0.63 23.31
N VAL A 403 -8.67 -0.08 22.36
CA VAL A 403 -8.13 -1.43 22.61
C VAL A 403 -7.02 -1.35 23.66
N LEU A 404 -6.05 -0.44 23.49
CA LEU A 404 -4.94 -0.27 24.42
C LEU A 404 -5.40 0.01 25.84
N ALA A 405 -6.45 0.80 26.04
CA ALA A 405 -6.99 1.08 27.36
C ALA A 405 -7.49 -0.17 28.11
N LYS A 406 -7.87 -1.24 27.38
CA LYS A 406 -8.39 -2.49 27.93
C LYS A 406 -7.35 -3.60 28.06
N LEU A 407 -6.21 -3.48 27.40
CA LEU A 407 -5.17 -4.51 27.45
C LEU A 407 -4.48 -4.53 28.81
N SER A 408 -4.14 -5.73 29.28
CA SER A 408 -3.26 -5.93 30.43
C SER A 408 -1.85 -5.39 30.12
N HIS A 409 -1.04 -5.16 31.17
CA HIS A 409 0.34 -4.74 30.99
C HIS A 409 1.14 -5.75 30.13
N GLN A 410 0.95 -7.05 30.39
CA GLN A 410 1.60 -8.12 29.64
C GLN A 410 1.21 -8.14 28.16
N GLU A 411 -0.04 -7.80 27.82
CA GLU A 411 -0.45 -7.68 26.41
C GLU A 411 0.16 -6.45 25.75
N LYS A 412 0.26 -5.31 26.47
CA LYS A 412 0.90 -4.10 25.93
C LYS A 412 2.39 -4.31 25.63
N GLU A 413 3.10 -5.05 26.47
CA GLU A 413 4.53 -5.35 26.27
C GLU A 413 4.81 -6.18 25.00
N LYS A 414 3.82 -6.93 24.51
CA LYS A 414 3.91 -7.68 23.24
C LYS A 414 3.81 -6.78 22.00
N ILE A 415 3.44 -5.51 22.16
CA ILE A 415 3.37 -4.58 21.03
C ILE A 415 4.77 -4.11 20.69
N GLN A 416 5.35 -4.75 19.68
CA GLN A 416 6.65 -4.41 19.15
C GLN A 416 6.59 -4.46 17.63
N PHE A 417 7.17 -3.46 16.99
CA PHE A 417 7.27 -3.38 15.53
C PHE A 417 8.71 -3.62 15.11
N GLN A 418 8.91 -4.53 14.14
CA GLN A 418 10.23 -4.74 13.54
C GLN A 418 10.73 -3.48 12.83
N ASN A 419 9.82 -2.70 12.24
CA ASN A 419 10.13 -1.43 11.63
C ASN A 419 10.28 -0.33 12.72
N PRO A 420 11.48 0.28 12.88
CA PRO A 420 11.71 1.33 13.88
C PRO A 420 10.84 2.57 13.68
N PHE A 421 10.46 2.88 12.44
CA PHE A 421 9.53 3.98 12.13
C PHE A 421 8.14 3.68 12.69
N SER A 422 7.65 2.46 12.50
CA SER A 422 6.36 2.05 13.06
C SER A 422 6.37 2.04 14.58
N GLN A 423 7.46 1.61 15.19
CA GLN A 423 7.62 1.70 16.65
C GLN A 423 7.58 3.16 17.13
N LEU A 424 8.33 4.07 16.49
CA LEU A 424 8.34 5.48 16.89
C LEU A 424 6.94 6.12 16.75
N LEU A 425 6.27 5.89 15.62
CA LEU A 425 4.92 6.43 15.42
C LEU A 425 3.96 5.91 16.48
N PHE A 426 4.04 4.62 16.81
CA PHE A 426 3.22 4.03 17.87
C PHE A 426 3.49 4.73 19.21
N ASP A 427 4.76 4.90 19.57
CA ASP A 427 5.14 5.54 20.83
C ASP A 427 4.69 7.01 20.89
N MET A 428 4.80 7.75 19.78
CA MET A 428 4.38 9.13 19.68
C MET A 428 2.87 9.32 19.88
N PHE A 429 2.06 8.44 19.30
CA PHE A 429 0.60 8.56 19.35
C PHE A 429 0.00 7.96 20.62
N PHE A 430 0.65 6.96 21.23
CA PHE A 430 0.02 6.13 22.26
C PHE A 430 0.84 5.92 23.54
N MET A 431 2.15 6.21 23.56
CA MET A 431 3.03 5.93 24.71
C MET A 431 3.59 7.22 25.34
N GLN A 432 2.76 8.25 25.50
CA GLN A 432 3.05 9.32 26.44
C GLN A 432 2.40 9.01 27.79
N ASP A 433 3.16 8.37 28.69
CA ASP A 433 3.21 8.70 30.12
C ASP A 433 4.17 7.76 30.86
N GLY A 434 5.44 8.17 30.95
CA GLY A 434 6.45 7.51 31.76
C GLY A 434 6.91 8.30 32.99
N GLN A 435 6.48 9.56 33.20
CA GLN A 435 6.95 10.39 34.33
C GLN A 435 5.96 11.42 34.93
N ALA A 436 4.66 11.44 34.60
CA ALA A 436 3.75 12.45 35.17
C ALA A 436 2.47 11.92 35.84
N ALA A 437 2.21 10.61 35.87
CA ALA A 437 0.96 10.06 36.41
C ALA A 437 1.19 9.10 37.59
N VAL A 438 1.91 9.56 38.62
CA VAL A 438 1.90 8.94 39.96
C VAL A 438 1.66 10.04 40.98
N GLN A 439 0.39 10.44 41.11
CA GLN A 439 -0.23 11.04 42.31
C GLN A 439 -1.53 11.73 41.88
N THR A 440 -2.62 10.98 41.74
CA THR A 440 -4.01 11.42 42.08
C THR A 440 -5.02 10.33 41.72
N THR A 441 -4.91 9.17 42.37
CA THR A 441 -6.03 8.20 42.44
C THR A 441 -5.89 7.32 43.67
N VAL A 442 -5.82 7.96 44.83
CA VAL A 442 -6.27 7.36 46.09
C VAL A 442 -7.02 8.47 46.81
N VAL A 443 -8.17 8.13 47.39
CA VAL A 443 -9.14 8.99 48.08
C VAL A 443 -10.20 9.62 47.15
N ALA A 444 -11.19 8.82 46.76
CA ALA A 444 -12.59 9.25 46.79
C ALA A 444 -13.54 8.04 46.60
N ASP A 445 -13.42 7.05 47.50
CA ASP A 445 -14.52 6.10 47.73
C ASP A 445 -14.69 5.97 49.24
N SER A 446 -15.46 6.90 49.81
CA SER A 446 -16.18 6.79 51.10
C SER A 446 -16.72 8.16 51.54
N ALA A 447 -17.89 8.55 51.06
CA ALA A 447 -18.84 9.36 51.84
C ALA A 447 -20.17 9.50 51.10
N GLY A 448 -21.20 8.86 51.62
CA GLY A 448 -22.57 9.03 51.16
C GLY A 448 -23.19 10.37 51.59
N LYS A 449 -24.29 10.69 50.91
CA LYS A 449 -25.43 11.54 51.33
C LYS A 449 -25.09 12.89 51.99
N ASN A 450 -25.24 13.98 51.23
CA ASN A 450 -26.23 15.04 51.52
C ASN A 450 -26.16 16.13 50.45
N GLY A 451 -27.32 16.48 49.90
CA GLY A 451 -27.49 17.56 48.94
C GLY A 451 -27.40 18.92 49.63
N SER A 452 -26.36 19.69 49.29
CA SER A 452 -26.33 21.17 49.28
C SER A 452 -24.95 21.75 48.91
N SER A 453 -23.93 20.94 48.58
CA SER A 453 -22.56 21.43 48.29
C SER A 453 -22.13 21.42 46.81
N SER A 454 -22.99 21.05 45.85
CA SER A 454 -22.53 20.78 44.46
C SER A 454 -22.09 22.02 43.66
N ARG A 455 -22.57 23.23 44.01
CA ARG A 455 -22.26 24.45 43.25
C ARG A 455 -20.82 24.93 43.45
N SER A 456 -20.26 24.79 44.66
CA SER A 456 -18.89 25.23 44.96
C SER A 456 -17.81 24.27 44.45
N ALA A 457 -18.14 22.98 44.32
CA ALA A 457 -17.28 21.98 43.70
C ALA A 457 -17.19 22.18 42.18
N GLN A 458 -18.33 22.42 41.52
CA GLN A 458 -18.39 22.73 40.09
C GLN A 458 -17.68 24.05 39.75
N GLU A 459 -17.80 25.07 40.60
CA GLU A 459 -17.06 26.33 40.41
C GLU A 459 -15.54 26.16 40.56
N ARG A 460 -15.08 25.26 41.43
CA ARG A 460 -13.65 24.93 41.57
C ARG A 460 -13.13 24.14 40.37
N GLU A 461 -13.85 23.12 39.90
CA GLU A 461 -13.50 22.39 38.67
C GLU A 461 -13.47 23.31 37.45
N MET A 462 -14.47 24.18 37.30
CA MET A 462 -14.54 25.14 36.20
C MET A 462 -13.37 26.14 36.24
N LYS A 463 -12.90 26.49 37.44
CA LYS A 463 -11.74 27.38 37.63
C LYS A 463 -10.42 26.68 37.29
N ILE A 464 -10.30 25.40 37.60
CA ILE A 464 -9.14 24.55 37.22
C ILE A 464 -9.11 24.37 35.70
N LEU A 465 -10.23 23.98 35.08
CA LEU A 465 -10.35 23.85 33.62
C LEU A 465 -10.07 25.15 32.87
N LYS A 466 -10.53 26.30 33.38
CA LYS A 466 -10.20 27.61 32.79
C LYS A 466 -8.72 27.95 32.90
N ALA A 467 -8.06 27.59 34.00
CA ALA A 467 -6.62 27.79 34.16
C ALA A 467 -5.82 26.86 33.22
N GLU A 468 -6.28 25.62 33.03
CA GLU A 468 -5.70 24.64 32.09
C GLU A 468 -5.81 25.12 30.64
N ILE A 469 -7.00 25.58 30.23
CA ILE A 469 -7.23 26.17 28.90
C ILE A 469 -6.34 27.40 28.70
N HIS A 470 -6.27 28.29 29.68
CA HIS A 470 -5.42 29.48 29.59
C HIS A 470 -3.93 29.12 29.49
N ARG A 471 -3.47 28.09 30.21
CA ARG A 471 -2.11 27.57 30.11
C ARG A 471 -1.83 26.99 28.72
N LEU A 472 -2.74 26.18 28.18
CA LEU A 472 -2.63 25.61 26.83
C LEU A 472 -2.66 26.70 25.75
N GLU A 473 -3.46 27.75 25.92
CA GLU A 473 -3.48 28.91 25.02
C GLU A 473 -2.16 29.68 25.04
N LEU A 474 -1.53 29.84 26.22
CA LEU A 474 -0.20 30.43 26.37
C LEU A 474 0.89 29.54 25.76
N GLU A 475 0.77 28.21 25.89
CA GLU A 475 1.67 27.25 25.26
C GLU A 475 1.58 27.31 23.73
N ILE A 476 0.36 27.29 23.17
CA ILE A 476 0.10 27.47 21.74
C ILE A 476 0.63 28.84 21.25
N ARG A 477 0.41 29.92 22.02
CA ARG A 477 0.97 31.24 21.69
C ARG A 477 2.50 31.22 21.70
N SER A 478 3.12 30.56 22.68
CA SER A 478 4.57 30.47 22.78
C SER A 478 5.17 29.62 21.65
N ILE A 479 4.46 28.57 21.21
CA ILE A 479 4.79 27.78 20.02
C ILE A 479 4.68 28.67 18.78
N HIS A 480 3.58 29.41 18.59
CA HIS A 480 3.40 30.31 17.44
C HIS A 480 4.38 31.48 17.39
N LEU A 481 4.83 31.96 18.55
CA LEU A 481 5.84 33.01 18.69
C LEU A 481 7.28 32.46 18.66
N SER A 482 7.47 31.14 18.79
CA SER A 482 8.78 30.50 18.78
C SER A 482 9.49 30.72 17.45
N ALA A 483 10.81 30.91 17.51
CA ALA A 483 11.66 31.02 16.33
C ALA A 483 11.47 29.80 15.41
N THR A 484 11.29 28.60 15.98
CA THR A 484 11.10 27.34 15.24
C THR A 484 9.80 27.29 14.45
N TYR A 485 8.67 27.75 15.02
CA TYR A 485 7.40 27.83 14.26
C TYR A 485 7.44 28.93 13.21
N ARG A 486 8.05 30.08 13.51
CA ARG A 486 8.25 31.17 12.54
C ARG A 486 9.16 30.73 11.38
N ILE A 487 10.20 29.95 11.67
CA ILE A 487 11.11 29.32 10.69
C ILE A 487 10.38 28.25 9.89
N GLY A 488 9.60 27.36 10.52
CA GLY A 488 8.78 26.36 9.81
C GLY A 488 7.73 27.00 8.90
N ARG A 489 7.13 28.12 9.31
CA ARG A 489 6.23 28.92 8.47
C ARG A 489 6.97 29.62 7.33
N PHE A 490 8.18 30.10 7.55
CA PHE A 490 9.06 30.71 6.53
C PHE A 490 9.53 29.66 5.50
N PHE A 491 9.95 28.47 5.95
CA PHE A 491 10.39 27.36 5.11
C PHE A 491 9.25 26.62 4.39
N THR A 492 8.00 26.71 4.86
CA THR A 492 6.83 26.22 4.10
C THR A 492 6.23 27.28 3.18
N TRP A 493 6.51 28.57 3.44
CA TRP A 493 6.12 29.69 2.59
C TRP A 493 7.05 29.88 1.39
N ILE A 494 8.37 29.72 1.58
CA ILE A 494 9.39 29.86 0.52
C ILE A 494 9.16 28.87 -0.63
N PRO A 495 9.00 27.54 -0.45
CA PRO A 495 8.78 26.61 -1.56
C PRO A 495 7.48 26.89 -2.31
N ARG A 496 6.41 27.31 -1.61
CA ARG A 496 5.12 27.68 -2.22
C ARG A 496 5.22 28.93 -3.11
N LYS A 497 6.01 29.93 -2.71
CA LYS A 497 6.21 31.17 -3.50
C LYS A 497 7.37 31.10 -4.48
N VAL A 498 8.41 30.29 -4.21
CA VAL A 498 9.55 30.03 -5.10
C VAL A 498 9.13 29.13 -6.26
N ARG A 499 8.29 28.11 -6.05
CA ARG A 499 7.76 27.31 -7.17
C ARG A 499 6.86 28.16 -8.10
N GLY A 500 6.08 29.08 -7.52
CA GLY A 500 5.32 30.09 -8.28
C GLY A 500 6.20 31.18 -8.92
N GLY A 501 7.27 31.60 -8.25
CA GLY A 501 8.21 32.63 -8.70
C GLY A 501 9.21 32.14 -9.74
N ILE A 502 9.63 30.88 -9.68
CA ILE A 502 10.45 30.20 -10.71
C ILE A 502 9.62 30.01 -11.97
N ARG A 503 8.34 29.63 -11.82
CA ARG A 503 7.40 29.56 -12.94
C ARG A 503 7.16 30.95 -13.54
N CYS A 504 6.92 31.98 -12.72
CA CYS A 504 6.77 33.37 -13.15
C CYS A 504 8.05 33.92 -13.82
N TYR A 505 9.24 33.56 -13.29
CA TYR A 505 10.54 33.91 -13.85
C TYR A 505 10.79 33.24 -15.21
N ARG A 506 10.46 31.95 -15.33
CA ARG A 506 10.55 31.22 -16.60
C ARG A 506 9.59 31.76 -17.66
N GLU A 507 8.39 32.18 -17.25
CA GLU A 507 7.34 32.64 -18.16
C GLU A 507 7.44 34.13 -18.50
N HIS A 508 7.96 35.00 -17.61
CA HIS A 508 7.89 36.47 -17.74
C HIS A 508 9.18 37.24 -17.34
N GLY A 509 10.25 36.55 -16.91
CA GLY A 509 11.56 37.16 -16.59
C GLY A 509 11.70 37.74 -15.17
N LEU A 510 12.95 38.14 -14.81
CA LEU A 510 13.32 38.55 -13.45
C LEU A 510 12.66 39.86 -13.01
N GLY A 511 12.56 40.83 -13.92
CA GLY A 511 12.01 42.16 -13.63
C GLY A 511 10.52 42.11 -13.28
N TYR A 512 9.73 41.37 -14.05
CA TYR A 512 8.31 41.13 -13.78
C TYR A 512 8.11 40.39 -12.45
N THR A 513 8.95 39.39 -12.18
CA THR A 513 8.89 38.58 -10.95
C THR A 513 9.19 39.41 -9.70
N LEU A 514 10.20 40.30 -9.75
CA LEU A 514 10.52 41.21 -8.65
C LEU A 514 9.42 42.24 -8.40
N ASN A 515 8.86 42.82 -9.46
CA ASN A 515 7.78 43.80 -9.32
C ASN A 515 6.52 43.15 -8.71
N ARG A 516 6.14 41.95 -9.16
CA ARG A 516 5.06 41.15 -8.56
C ARG A 516 5.30 40.84 -7.08
N VAL A 517 6.54 40.56 -6.69
CA VAL A 517 6.90 40.31 -5.28
C VAL A 517 6.75 41.58 -4.45
N LEU A 518 7.16 42.74 -4.97
CA LEU A 518 7.04 44.03 -4.29
C LEU A 518 5.57 44.48 -4.17
N VAL A 519 4.74 44.28 -5.21
CA VAL A 519 3.29 44.52 -5.17
C VAL A 519 2.61 43.59 -4.15
N HIS A 520 2.96 42.30 -4.09
CA HIS A 520 2.40 41.34 -3.10
C HIS A 520 2.81 41.66 -1.66
N LEU A 521 3.94 42.33 -1.46
CA LEU A 521 4.39 42.82 -0.16
C LEU A 521 3.81 44.20 0.19
N HIS A 522 2.95 44.77 -0.68
CA HIS A 522 2.38 46.12 -0.58
C HIS A 522 3.44 47.23 -0.53
N LEU A 523 4.58 46.99 -1.18
CA LEU A 523 5.73 47.91 -1.22
C LEU A 523 5.82 48.68 -2.55
N ALA A 524 4.94 48.40 -3.53
CA ALA A 524 4.86 49.10 -4.82
C ALA A 524 3.46 48.98 -5.46
N GLU A 525 3.06 49.94 -6.31
CA GLU A 525 1.86 49.86 -7.15
C GLU A 525 2.15 49.18 -8.50
N ASP A 526 1.19 48.38 -8.98
CA ASP A 526 1.34 47.51 -10.15
C ASP A 526 1.37 48.33 -11.45
N THR A 527 2.57 48.53 -11.99
CA THR A 527 2.83 49.49 -13.09
C THR A 527 3.53 48.88 -14.30
N TYR A 528 3.64 47.55 -14.41
CA TYR A 528 4.34 46.90 -15.54
C TYR A 528 3.39 46.14 -16.48
N THR A 529 2.92 46.85 -17.52
CA THR A 529 2.53 46.28 -18.81
C THR A 529 3.58 46.62 -19.86
N ALA A 530 4.04 45.58 -20.58
CA ALA A 530 4.73 45.58 -21.87
C ALA A 530 6.10 46.31 -22.00
N ASP A 531 6.98 45.71 -22.80
CA ASP A 531 8.30 46.18 -23.26
C ASP A 531 9.47 46.18 -22.27
N ASN A 532 10.31 45.13 -22.35
CA ASN A 532 11.75 45.25 -22.60
C ASN A 532 12.47 43.89 -22.47
N GLU A 533 12.40 43.07 -23.52
CA GLU A 533 13.43 42.07 -23.82
C GLU A 533 14.60 42.77 -24.53
N ARG A 534 15.78 42.85 -23.87
CA ARG A 534 17.15 42.84 -24.44
C ARG A 534 18.12 43.52 -23.47
N LYS A 535 19.35 42.96 -23.39
CA LYS A 535 20.57 43.41 -22.67
C LYS A 535 20.67 42.82 -21.25
N ASN A 536 21.74 42.15 -20.81
CA ASN A 536 23.12 42.08 -21.28
C ASN A 536 23.78 40.75 -20.85
N ILE A 537 24.60 40.24 -21.77
CA ILE A 537 25.68 39.28 -21.56
C ILE A 537 26.94 40.04 -21.10
N THR A 538 27.82 39.36 -20.36
CA THR A 538 29.26 39.58 -20.07
C THR A 538 29.73 40.20 -18.74
N ALA A 539 30.87 39.62 -18.31
CA ALA A 539 31.88 40.00 -17.31
C ALA A 539 31.58 39.64 -15.83
N SER A 540 32.48 39.10 -15.00
CA SER A 540 33.89 38.63 -15.13
C SER A 540 34.36 38.17 -13.74
N GLY A 541 35.32 37.23 -13.66
CA GLY A 541 36.37 37.27 -12.63
C GLY A 541 36.38 36.18 -11.55
N GLU A 542 37.30 35.22 -11.69
CA GLU A 542 37.76 34.31 -10.63
C GLU A 542 38.58 35.05 -9.57
N LYS A 543 38.37 34.69 -8.29
CA LYS A 543 39.39 34.77 -7.24
C LYS A 543 39.31 33.52 -6.36
N THR A 544 40.46 32.88 -6.23
CA THR A 544 40.74 31.68 -5.45
C THR A 544 40.81 32.01 -3.95
N THR A 545 39.86 31.46 -3.19
CA THR A 545 39.97 31.23 -1.74
C THR A 545 39.53 29.80 -1.46
N ALA A 546 40.18 29.13 -0.50
CA ALA A 546 39.99 27.72 -0.15
C ALA A 546 38.53 27.28 -0.33
N LYS A 547 38.28 26.36 -1.28
CA LYS A 547 36.93 25.93 -1.66
C LYS A 547 36.20 25.46 -0.40
N GLU A 548 35.28 26.28 0.10
CA GLU A 548 34.14 25.78 0.85
C GLU A 548 33.54 24.67 0.01
N ILE A 549 33.54 23.44 0.53
CA ILE A 549 32.87 22.33 -0.14
C ILE A 549 31.40 22.72 -0.21
N VAL A 550 30.95 23.01 -1.44
CA VAL A 550 29.55 23.29 -1.73
C VAL A 550 28.81 21.98 -1.51
N ARG A 551 28.10 21.89 -0.38
CA ARG A 551 27.27 20.74 0.01
C ARG A 551 25.89 20.87 -0.64
N ASP A 552 25.84 20.73 -1.95
CA ASP A 552 24.63 20.75 -2.76
C ASP A 552 24.08 19.33 -3.00
N ALA A 553 22.99 19.21 -3.77
CA ALA A 553 22.35 17.92 -4.05
C ALA A 553 23.30 16.92 -4.74
N ASP A 554 24.21 17.39 -5.60
CA ASP A 554 25.14 16.52 -6.31
C ASP A 554 26.29 16.04 -5.41
N TYR A 555 26.70 16.83 -4.42
CA TYR A 555 27.61 16.40 -3.35
C TYR A 555 27.02 15.21 -2.57
N TYR A 556 25.76 15.31 -2.12
CA TYR A 556 25.13 14.25 -1.32
C TYR A 556 24.81 12.98 -2.13
N LYS A 557 24.53 13.11 -3.42
CA LYS A 557 24.35 11.96 -4.33
C LYS A 557 25.62 11.13 -4.52
N LYS A 558 26.80 11.74 -4.41
CA LYS A 558 28.10 11.08 -4.59
C LYS A 558 28.76 10.69 -3.27
N LEU A 559 28.12 10.95 -2.13
CA LEU A 559 28.67 10.72 -0.81
C LEU A 559 28.54 9.22 -0.44
N PRO A 560 29.64 8.52 -0.09
CA PRO A 560 29.59 7.12 0.32
C PRO A 560 28.76 6.92 1.60
N ALA A 561 28.14 5.73 1.76
CA ALA A 561 27.20 5.46 2.84
C ALA A 561 27.81 5.61 4.24
N GLU A 562 29.06 5.16 4.39
CA GLU A 562 29.87 5.27 5.60
C GLU A 562 30.17 6.72 6.04
N LYS A 563 30.00 7.71 5.14
CA LYS A 563 30.23 9.13 5.42
C LYS A 563 28.96 9.89 5.84
N TYR A 564 27.78 9.27 5.72
CA TYR A 564 26.51 9.94 6.01
C TYR A 564 26.34 10.33 7.47
N GLU A 565 26.79 9.48 8.40
CA GLU A 565 26.68 9.78 9.83
C GLU A 565 27.48 11.03 10.22
N GLU A 566 28.70 11.17 9.71
CA GLU A 566 29.57 12.32 9.96
C GLU A 566 28.97 13.61 9.37
N GLU A 567 28.50 13.58 8.12
CA GLU A 567 27.90 14.74 7.46
C GLU A 567 26.57 15.15 8.12
N LEU A 568 25.79 14.20 8.63
CA LEU A 568 24.56 14.48 9.38
C LEU A 568 24.86 15.17 10.72
N LYS A 569 25.91 14.73 11.44
CA LYS A 569 26.38 15.40 12.67
C LYS A 569 26.85 16.82 12.39
N ILE A 570 27.64 17.03 11.31
CA ILE A 570 28.13 18.35 10.89
C ILE A 570 26.95 19.27 10.55
N TRP A 571 25.99 18.79 9.76
CA TRP A 571 24.79 19.54 9.41
C TRP A 571 23.96 19.88 10.64
N TYR A 572 23.71 18.91 11.53
CA TYR A 572 22.90 19.11 12.73
C TYR A 572 23.52 20.13 13.68
N LYS A 573 24.84 20.05 13.90
CA LYS A 573 25.59 21.02 14.70
C LYS A 573 25.58 22.41 14.08
N ARG A 574 25.67 22.51 12.75
CA ARG A 574 25.62 23.78 12.04
C ARG A 574 24.28 24.50 12.25
N ILE A 575 23.17 23.76 12.14
CA ILE A 575 21.80 24.29 12.19
C ILE A 575 21.32 24.52 13.63
N THR A 576 21.52 23.54 14.51
CA THR A 576 20.95 23.57 15.87
C THR A 576 21.91 24.11 16.93
N LYS A 577 23.20 24.25 16.59
CA LYS A 577 24.30 24.57 17.52
C LYS A 577 24.49 23.54 18.64
N ARG A 578 23.97 22.32 18.48
CA ARG A 578 24.08 21.21 19.44
C ARG A 578 24.73 19.99 18.78
N GLU A 579 25.37 19.15 19.58
CA GLU A 579 25.88 17.85 19.12
C GLU A 579 24.72 16.88 18.90
N LEU A 580 24.79 16.07 17.83
CA LEU A 580 23.80 15.06 17.53
C LEU A 580 24.16 13.76 18.24
N ASN A 581 23.36 13.37 19.25
CA ASN A 581 23.53 12.10 19.93
C ASN A 581 22.74 10.98 19.24
N LEU A 582 23.45 10.14 18.49
CA LEU A 582 22.87 8.99 17.77
C LEU A 582 22.93 7.68 18.56
N THR A 583 23.80 7.60 19.58
CA THR A 583 23.91 6.41 20.44
C THR A 583 22.77 6.33 21.46
N ASN A 584 22.18 7.46 21.84
CA ASN A 584 21.01 7.52 22.72
C ASN A 584 20.18 8.80 22.46
N PRO A 585 19.37 8.85 21.37
CA PRO A 585 18.65 10.04 20.97
C PRO A 585 17.50 10.36 21.94
N LYS A 586 17.56 11.51 22.63
CA LYS A 586 16.58 11.88 23.67
C LYS A 586 15.52 12.85 23.15
N THR A 587 15.92 13.75 22.28
CA THR A 587 15.02 14.77 21.71
C THR A 587 14.34 14.27 20.44
N PHE A 588 13.16 14.80 20.15
CA PHE A 588 12.42 14.49 18.92
C PHE A 588 13.29 14.67 17.66
N ASN A 589 14.08 15.74 17.60
CA ASN A 589 14.97 16.00 16.47
C ASN A 589 16.12 14.99 16.36
N GLU A 590 16.74 14.58 17.47
CA GLU A 590 17.78 13.53 17.46
C GLU A 590 17.21 12.20 16.98
N LYS A 591 16.00 11.83 17.41
CA LYS A 591 15.30 10.61 16.97
C LYS A 591 14.99 10.63 15.47
N ILE A 592 14.56 11.77 14.93
CA ILE A 592 14.32 11.94 13.49
C ILE A 592 15.61 11.84 12.68
N GLN A 593 16.71 12.47 13.12
CA GLN A 593 17.99 12.36 12.41
C GLN A 593 18.57 10.93 12.50
N TRP A 594 18.38 10.24 13.62
CA TRP A 594 18.76 8.84 13.79
C TRP A 594 18.04 7.93 12.78
N LEU A 595 16.74 8.12 12.58
CA LEU A 595 15.95 7.36 11.60
C LEU A 595 16.46 7.50 10.16
N LYS A 596 16.95 8.69 9.77
CA LYS A 596 17.44 8.94 8.40
C LYS A 596 18.67 8.12 8.02
N LEU A 597 19.39 7.57 9.00
CA LEU A 597 20.61 6.78 8.76
C LEU A 597 20.32 5.30 8.45
N TYR A 598 19.20 4.74 8.95
CA TYR A 598 18.99 3.28 8.99
C TYR A 598 17.97 2.70 7.99
N ASP A 599 17.24 3.50 7.21
CA ASP A 599 16.28 3.02 6.18
C ASP A 599 16.94 2.98 4.80
N THR A 600 17.10 1.83 4.12
CA THR A 600 17.85 1.69 2.84
C THR A 600 17.05 1.86 1.55
N THR A 601 15.83 2.40 1.59
CA THR A 601 14.96 2.55 0.41
C THR A 601 15.25 3.85 -0.39
N PRO A 602 14.97 3.96 -1.71
CA PRO A 602 15.10 5.21 -2.49
C PRO A 602 14.36 6.44 -1.90
N LEU A 603 13.44 6.19 -0.97
CA LEU A 603 12.80 7.14 -0.06
C LEU A 603 13.78 7.94 0.83
N LYS A 604 15.04 7.52 0.94
CA LYS A 604 16.15 8.27 1.59
C LYS A 604 16.34 9.68 1.04
N THR A 605 15.91 9.94 -0.20
CA THR A 605 16.02 11.27 -0.82
C THR A 605 14.81 12.18 -0.50
N MET A 606 13.66 11.62 -0.12
CA MET A 606 12.45 12.39 0.22
C MET A 606 12.33 12.77 1.70
N LEU A 607 13.08 12.12 2.59
CA LEU A 607 13.19 12.53 4.00
C LEU A 607 14.06 13.79 4.21
N ALA A 608 14.67 14.33 3.16
CA ALA A 608 15.32 15.65 3.16
C ALA A 608 14.38 16.81 2.79
N ASP A 609 13.20 16.53 2.21
CA ASP A 609 12.13 17.49 1.91
C ASP A 609 11.01 17.41 2.97
#